data_AF-K2DGS3-F1
#
_entry.id   AF-K2DGS3-F1
#
_cell.length_a   1.000
_cell.length_b   1.000
_cell.length_c   1.000
_cell.angle_alpha   90.00
_cell.angle_beta   90.00
_cell.angle_gamma   90.00
#
_symmetry.space_group_name_H-M   'P 1'
#
loop_
_entity.id
_entity.type
_entity.pdbx_description
1 polymer ?
#
loop_
_entity_poly.entity_id
_entity_poly.type
_entity_poly.pdbx_seq_one_letter_code
_entity_poly.pdbx_strand_id
1 'polypeptide(L)'
;MISETIPLQIGSLNFSLSSAEAIAFLSVLLFPMALIIIARILFFKDRNALQFFVTTISIFCFWVGGIIYTYFNGTSLNEILSSFMIFFTSLLVYLEIWALLSRGYTLGILLTLSKSSTPLNDKNLAQAYRQGEGLQWLIQHRFSGLFSAKLLFQEKNKICLTPFFGNCTVKIYKLFILMFNLKKTG
;
A
#
# COMPACT_ATOMS: atom_id res chain seq x y z
N MET A 1 -26.72 -30.72 20.23
CA MET A 1 -27.22 -29.39 20.60
C MET A 1 -26.70 -28.41 19.57
N ILE A 2 -27.55 -28.08 18.59
CA ILE A 2 -27.23 -27.08 17.56
C ILE A 2 -27.63 -25.74 18.16
N SER A 3 -26.64 -24.90 18.45
CA SER A 3 -26.89 -23.51 18.84
C SER A 3 -27.36 -22.76 17.60
N GLU A 4 -28.67 -22.63 17.43
CA GLU A 4 -29.25 -21.69 16.47
C GLU A 4 -28.86 -20.27 16.88
N THR A 5 -27.87 -19.70 16.20
CA THR A 5 -27.53 -18.29 16.32
C THR A 5 -28.68 -17.50 15.72
N ILE A 6 -29.56 -16.98 16.58
CA ILE A 6 -30.66 -16.11 16.20
C ILE A 6 -30.05 -14.88 15.49
N PRO A 7 -30.36 -14.63 14.21
CA PRO A 7 -29.89 -13.42 13.54
C PRO A 7 -30.50 -12.21 14.24
N LEU A 8 -29.64 -11.25 14.60
CA LEU A 8 -30.03 -9.95 15.14
C LEU A 8 -30.74 -9.16 14.02
N GLN A 9 -32.07 -9.31 13.93
CA GLN A 9 -32.93 -8.48 13.08
C GLN A 9 -33.46 -7.31 13.90
N ILE A 10 -33.15 -6.08 13.46
CA ILE A 10 -33.84 -4.87 13.92
C ILE A 10 -34.65 -4.36 12.73
N GLY A 11 -35.95 -4.67 12.70
CA GLY A 11 -36.81 -4.35 11.56
C GLY A 11 -36.44 -5.15 10.30
N SER A 12 -36.36 -4.48 9.14
CA SER A 12 -35.98 -5.10 7.86
C SER A 12 -34.45 -5.19 7.63
N LEU A 13 -33.65 -4.76 8.61
CA LEU A 13 -32.18 -4.78 8.50
C LEU A 13 -31.66 -6.09 9.04
N ASN A 14 -31.08 -6.89 8.14
CA ASN A 14 -30.36 -8.09 8.48
C ASN A 14 -28.87 -7.76 8.68
N PHE A 15 -28.37 -7.86 9.91
CA PHE A 15 -26.96 -7.66 10.25
C PHE A 15 -26.12 -8.94 10.13
N SER A 16 -26.68 -10.02 9.57
CA SER A 16 -25.92 -11.24 9.32
C SER A 16 -24.85 -10.99 8.26
N LEU A 17 -23.61 -11.31 8.60
CA LEU A 17 -22.48 -11.19 7.70
C LEU A 17 -22.56 -12.31 6.64
N SER A 18 -22.59 -11.95 5.36
CA SER A 18 -22.64 -12.95 4.29
C SER A 18 -21.34 -13.75 4.22
N SER A 19 -21.41 -14.96 3.65
CA SER A 19 -20.22 -15.80 3.46
C SER A 19 -19.12 -15.11 2.64
N ALA A 20 -19.51 -14.32 1.63
CA ALA A 20 -18.55 -13.56 0.81
C ALA A 20 -17.88 -12.44 1.61
N GLU A 21 -18.62 -11.71 2.45
CA GLU A 21 -18.05 -10.68 3.32
C GLU A 21 -17.14 -11.31 4.39
N ALA A 22 -17.51 -12.46 4.93
CA ALA A 22 -16.70 -13.17 5.92
C ALA A 22 -15.33 -13.56 5.34
N ILE A 23 -15.32 -14.03 4.10
CA ILE A 23 -14.10 -14.34 3.37
C ILE A 23 -13.27 -13.08 3.12
N ALA A 24 -13.89 -11.93 2.80
CA ALA A 24 -13.16 -10.67 2.67
C ALA A 24 -12.44 -10.31 3.98
N PHE A 25 -13.15 -10.31 5.10
CA PHE A 25 -12.56 -10.01 6.40
C PHE A 25 -11.45 -10.99 6.75
N LEU A 26 -11.67 -12.29 6.57
CA LEU A 26 -10.66 -13.30 6.83
C LEU A 26 -9.40 -13.09 5.98
N SER A 27 -9.57 -12.81 4.68
CA SER A 27 -8.46 -12.54 3.76
C SER A 27 -7.63 -11.34 4.22
N VAL A 28 -8.30 -10.26 4.61
CA VAL A 28 -7.67 -9.03 5.10
C VAL A 28 -6.95 -9.27 6.43
N LEU A 29 -7.56 -9.99 7.37
CA LEU A 29 -6.95 -10.33 8.66
C LEU A 29 -5.71 -11.22 8.52
N LEU A 30 -5.67 -12.07 7.50
CA LEU A 30 -4.51 -12.91 7.19
C LEU A 30 -3.35 -12.14 6.54
N PHE A 31 -3.59 -10.95 5.98
CA PHE A 31 -2.58 -10.15 5.32
C PHE A 31 -1.31 -9.90 6.16
N PRO A 32 -1.38 -9.39 7.42
CA PRO A 32 -0.18 -9.18 8.22
C PRO A 32 0.58 -10.47 8.52
N MET A 33 -0.13 -11.59 8.76
CA MET A 33 0.52 -12.88 8.99
C MET A 33 1.24 -13.37 7.74
N ALA A 34 0.59 -13.29 6.58
CA ALA A 34 1.19 -13.64 5.29
C ALA A 34 2.42 -12.78 5.00
N LEU A 35 2.36 -11.46 5.29
CA LEU A 35 3.48 -10.55 5.12
C LEU A 35 4.67 -10.95 6.01
N ILE A 36 4.44 -11.29 7.28
CA ILE A 36 5.49 -11.74 8.21
C ILE A 36 6.15 -13.02 7.70
N ILE A 37 5.35 -13.97 7.21
CA ILE A 37 5.87 -15.23 6.64
C ILE A 37 6.75 -14.93 5.42
N ILE A 38 6.25 -14.13 4.48
CA ILE A 38 6.98 -13.77 3.25
C ILE A 38 8.25 -12.99 3.57
N ALA A 39 8.22 -12.08 4.54
CA ALA A 39 9.39 -11.30 4.96
C ALA A 39 10.52 -12.15 5.57
N ARG A 40 10.22 -13.35 6.08
CA ARG A 40 11.21 -14.30 6.61
C ARG A 40 11.85 -15.19 5.54
N ILE A 41 11.29 -15.24 4.34
CA ILE A 41 11.84 -16.04 3.25
C ILE A 41 13.09 -15.34 2.69
N LEU A 42 14.22 -16.06 2.68
CA LEU A 42 15.54 -15.52 2.30
C LEU A 42 15.55 -14.87 0.90
N PHE A 43 14.77 -15.43 -0.04
CA PHE A 43 14.64 -14.89 -1.40
C PHE A 43 14.15 -13.43 -1.45
N PHE A 44 13.35 -13.02 -0.47
CA PHE A 44 12.76 -11.68 -0.41
C PHE A 44 13.52 -10.74 0.53
N LYS A 45 14.68 -11.13 1.07
CA LYS A 45 15.48 -10.30 1.98
C LYS A 45 15.77 -8.94 1.34
N ASP A 46 15.53 -7.87 2.10
CA ASP A 46 15.69 -6.46 1.72
C ASP A 46 14.84 -5.99 0.52
N ARG A 47 13.94 -6.84 0.00
CA ARG A 47 13.02 -6.52 -1.12
C ARG A 47 11.62 -6.17 -0.63
N ASN A 48 11.53 -5.18 0.25
CA ASN A 48 10.29 -4.78 0.94
C ASN A 48 9.10 -4.61 -0.04
N ALA A 49 9.29 -3.89 -1.16
CA ALA A 49 8.22 -3.70 -2.14
C ALA A 49 7.73 -5.02 -2.77
N LEU A 50 8.63 -5.96 -3.02
CA LEU A 50 8.31 -7.27 -3.56
C LEU A 50 7.58 -8.14 -2.52
N GLN A 51 7.98 -8.07 -1.24
CA GLN A 51 7.28 -8.76 -0.15
C GLN A 51 5.81 -8.33 -0.07
N PHE A 52 5.55 -7.02 -0.09
CA PHE A 52 4.19 -6.48 -0.07
C PHE A 52 3.39 -6.90 -1.30
N PHE A 53 4.01 -6.83 -2.49
CA PHE A 53 3.36 -7.24 -3.74
C PHE A 53 2.97 -8.72 -3.73
N VAL A 54 3.90 -9.62 -3.37
CA VAL A 54 3.63 -11.06 -3.31
C VAL A 54 2.55 -11.35 -2.27
N THR A 55 2.59 -10.70 -1.10
CA THR A 55 1.53 -10.83 -0.08
C THR A 55 0.17 -10.43 -0.63
N THR A 56 0.10 -9.29 -1.34
CA THR A 56 -1.14 -8.79 -1.94
C THR A 56 -1.70 -9.78 -2.95
N ILE A 57 -0.85 -10.34 -3.83
CA ILE A 57 -1.27 -11.35 -4.79
C ILE A 57 -1.74 -12.63 -4.09
N SER A 58 -1.01 -13.12 -3.08
CA SER A 58 -1.41 -14.31 -2.33
C SER A 58 -2.77 -14.14 -1.65
N ILE A 59 -2.99 -13.02 -0.98
CA ILE A 59 -4.26 -12.71 -0.30
C ILE A 59 -5.39 -12.47 -1.30
N PHE A 60 -5.10 -11.84 -2.44
CA PHE A 60 -6.07 -11.69 -3.53
C PHE A 60 -6.50 -13.05 -4.09
N CYS A 61 -5.55 -13.95 -4.37
CA CYS A 61 -5.86 -15.30 -4.83
C CYS A 61 -6.68 -16.09 -3.80
N PHE A 62 -6.39 -15.95 -2.51
CA PHE A 62 -7.17 -16.56 -1.43
C PHE A 62 -8.61 -16.03 -1.41
N TRP A 63 -8.79 -14.70 -1.49
CA TRP A 63 -10.11 -14.08 -1.57
C TRP A 63 -10.89 -14.55 -2.82
N VAL A 64 -10.27 -14.53 -4.00
CA VAL A 64 -10.90 -15.00 -5.25
C VAL A 64 -11.33 -16.46 -5.14
N GLY A 65 -10.47 -17.33 -4.60
CA GLY A 65 -10.81 -18.74 -4.38
C GLY A 65 -12.02 -18.91 -3.45
N GLY A 66 -12.09 -18.10 -2.39
CA GLY A 66 -13.24 -18.07 -1.50
C GLY A 66 -14.52 -17.54 -2.15
N ILE A 67 -14.42 -16.48 -2.97
CA ILE A 67 -15.56 -15.97 -3.74
C ILE A 67 -16.11 -17.03 -4.69
N ILE A 68 -15.24 -17.72 -5.43
CA ILE A 68 -15.64 -18.81 -6.34
C ILE A 68 -16.42 -19.88 -5.55
N TYR A 69 -15.91 -20.31 -4.40
CA TYR A 69 -16.59 -21.27 -3.53
C TYR A 69 -17.97 -20.78 -3.09
N THR A 70 -18.09 -19.52 -2.63
CA THR A 70 -19.37 -18.95 -2.19
C THR A 70 -20.37 -18.74 -3.33
N TYR A 71 -19.89 -18.40 -4.52
CA TYR A 71 -20.72 -18.24 -5.71
C TYR A 71 -21.43 -19.56 -6.08
N PHE A 72 -20.70 -20.68 -6.04
CA PHE A 72 -21.29 -22.01 -6.26
C PHE A 72 -22.30 -22.40 -5.16
N ASN A 73 -22.23 -21.78 -3.99
CA ASN A 73 -23.17 -21.97 -2.88
C ASN A 73 -24.37 -20.99 -2.90
N GLY A 74 -24.58 -20.26 -4.00
CA GLY A 74 -25.77 -19.42 -4.19
C GLY A 74 -25.67 -17.99 -3.65
N THR A 75 -24.46 -17.50 -3.39
CA THR A 75 -24.22 -16.11 -2.96
C THR A 75 -24.69 -15.11 -4.03
N SER A 76 -25.38 -14.05 -3.61
CA SER A 76 -25.89 -13.02 -4.53
C SER A 76 -24.78 -12.12 -5.08
N LEU A 77 -25.00 -11.51 -6.25
CA LEU A 77 -24.03 -10.58 -6.86
C LEU A 77 -23.78 -9.34 -5.97
N ASN A 78 -24.80 -8.90 -5.22
CA ASN A 78 -24.68 -7.77 -4.31
C ASN A 78 -23.72 -8.07 -3.14
N GLU A 79 -23.75 -9.29 -2.61
CA GLU A 79 -22.83 -9.74 -1.56
C GLU A 79 -21.38 -9.81 -2.08
N ILE A 80 -21.19 -10.24 -3.33
CA ILE A 80 -19.86 -10.26 -3.97
C ILE A 80 -19.33 -8.84 -4.16
N LEU A 81 -20.18 -7.91 -4.59
CA LEU A 81 -19.79 -6.49 -4.72
C LEU A 81 -19.45 -5.87 -3.36
N SER A 82 -20.24 -6.15 -2.32
CA SER A 82 -19.95 -5.73 -0.94
C SER A 82 -18.60 -6.27 -0.47
N SER A 83 -18.38 -7.58 -0.64
CA SER A 83 -17.12 -8.26 -0.32
C SER A 83 -15.92 -7.64 -1.05
N PHE A 84 -16.06 -7.34 -2.35
CA PHE A 84 -15.03 -6.67 -3.14
C PHE A 84 -14.70 -5.28 -2.57
N MET A 85 -15.71 -4.48 -2.22
CA MET A 85 -15.50 -3.14 -1.65
C MET A 85 -14.79 -3.21 -0.30
N ILE A 86 -15.17 -4.14 0.58
CA ILE A 86 -14.51 -4.37 1.88
C ILE A 86 -13.05 -4.75 1.67
N PHE A 87 -12.81 -5.73 0.80
CA PHE A 87 -11.47 -6.24 0.51
C PHE A 87 -10.57 -5.15 -0.06
N PHE A 88 -11.03 -4.44 -1.10
CA PHE A 88 -10.24 -3.42 -1.78
C PHE A 88 -9.98 -2.20 -0.88
N THR A 89 -10.98 -1.74 -0.12
CA THR A 89 -10.80 -0.65 0.84
C THR A 89 -9.75 -1.01 1.89
N SER A 90 -9.80 -2.24 2.39
CA SER A 90 -8.82 -2.72 3.37
C SER A 90 -7.40 -2.83 2.78
N LEU A 91 -7.27 -3.26 1.52
CA LEU A 91 -5.99 -3.25 0.83
C LEU A 91 -5.42 -1.82 0.66
N LEU A 92 -6.28 -0.83 0.38
CA LEU A 92 -5.85 0.57 0.33
C LEU A 92 -5.32 1.04 1.69
N VAL A 93 -5.99 0.68 2.78
CA VAL A 93 -5.50 0.97 4.14
C VAL A 93 -4.13 0.34 4.37
N TYR A 94 -3.93 -0.92 4.00
CA TYR A 94 -2.62 -1.57 4.11
C TYR A 94 -1.55 -0.93 3.22
N LEU A 95 -1.91 -0.49 2.01
CA LEU A 95 -1.01 0.22 1.12
C LEU A 95 -0.54 1.54 1.73
N GLU A 96 -1.44 2.29 2.35
CA GLU A 96 -1.11 3.55 3.04
C GLU A 96 -0.24 3.31 4.27
N ILE A 97 -0.60 2.35 5.12
CA ILE A 97 0.24 1.97 6.27
C ILE A 97 1.64 1.58 5.79
N TRP A 98 1.74 0.78 4.74
CA TRP A 98 3.00 0.37 4.16
C TRP A 98 3.79 1.53 3.57
N ALA A 99 3.13 2.47 2.89
CA ALA A 99 3.76 3.68 2.37
C ALA A 99 4.33 4.54 3.50
N LEU A 100 3.59 4.70 4.61
CA LEU A 100 4.04 5.40 5.80
C LEU A 100 5.25 4.70 6.46
N LEU A 101 5.22 3.36 6.58
CA LEU A 101 6.32 2.60 7.17
C LEU A 101 7.58 2.62 6.30
N SER A 102 7.43 2.48 4.98
CA SER A 102 8.56 2.36 4.05
C SER A 102 9.19 3.71 3.66
N ARG A 103 8.39 4.78 3.61
CA ARG A 103 8.81 6.10 3.08
C ARG A 103 8.52 7.25 4.02
N GLY A 104 7.96 7.01 5.21
CA GLY A 104 7.72 8.03 6.21
C GLY A 104 9.03 8.59 6.75
N TYR A 105 9.41 9.78 6.27
CA TYR A 105 10.58 10.52 6.76
C TYR A 105 10.52 10.71 8.28
N THR A 106 9.34 11.05 8.79
CA THR A 106 9.06 11.21 10.22
C THR A 106 9.37 9.95 11.01
N LEU A 107 8.88 8.78 10.56
CA LEU A 107 9.09 7.52 11.27
C LEU A 107 10.57 7.10 11.23
N GLY A 108 11.24 7.34 10.10
CA GLY A 108 12.68 7.12 10.01
C GLY A 108 13.46 8.00 10.98
N ILE A 109 13.09 9.28 11.13
CA ILE A 109 13.72 10.20 12.10
C ILE A 109 13.46 9.72 13.53
N LEU A 110 12.23 9.33 13.86
CA LEU A 110 11.88 8.80 15.18
C LEU A 110 12.67 7.52 15.50
N LEU A 111 12.84 6.61 14.55
CA LEU A 111 13.64 5.40 14.72
C LEU A 111 15.14 5.70 14.85
N THR A 112 15.66 6.71 14.15
CA THR A 112 17.05 7.16 14.31
C THR A 112 17.25 7.77 15.70
N LEU A 113 16.33 8.62 16.16
CA LEU A 113 16.38 9.21 17.50
C LEU A 113 16.23 8.16 18.59
N SER A 114 15.31 7.18 18.44
CA SER A 114 15.08 6.13 19.44
C SER A 114 16.27 5.17 19.58
N LYS A 115 17.08 5.03 18.53
CA LYS A 115 18.31 4.20 18.55
C LYS A 115 19.53 4.96 19.08
N SER A 116 19.44 6.28 19.21
CA SER A 116 20.54 7.10 19.70
C SER A 116 20.59 7.06 21.22
N SER A 117 21.74 6.69 21.79
CA SER A 117 21.96 6.72 23.24
C SER A 117 22.05 8.14 23.81
N THR A 118 22.20 9.15 22.95
CA THR A 118 22.31 10.56 23.33
C THR A 118 21.41 11.45 22.46
N PRO A 119 20.96 12.61 22.98
CA PRO A 119 20.30 13.61 22.15
C PRO A 119 21.17 14.02 20.97
N LEU A 120 20.59 14.00 19.77
CA LEU A 120 21.29 14.40 18.54
C LEU A 120 20.97 15.86 18.21
N ASN A 121 22.00 16.64 17.87
CA ASN A 121 21.81 17.93 17.21
C ASN A 121 21.53 17.72 15.71
N ASP A 122 21.13 18.77 15.00
CA ASP A 122 20.72 18.69 13.59
C ASP A 122 21.77 18.03 12.68
N LYS A 123 23.06 18.33 12.88
CA LYS A 123 24.15 17.77 12.08
C LYS A 123 24.31 16.27 12.33
N ASN A 124 24.32 15.86 13.60
CA ASN A 124 24.46 14.47 13.99
C ASN A 124 23.22 13.65 13.61
N LEU A 125 22.03 14.25 13.68
CA LEU A 125 20.80 13.63 13.21
C LEU A 125 20.81 13.41 11.70
N ALA A 126 21.24 14.40 10.92
CA ALA A 126 21.36 14.27 9.46
C ALA A 126 22.37 13.18 9.06
N GLN A 127 23.45 13.01 9.85
CA GLN A 127 24.45 11.96 9.63
C GLN A 127 23.98 10.57 10.08
N ALA A 128 23.24 10.48 11.20
CA ALA A 128 22.70 9.22 11.70
C ALA A 128 21.46 8.75 10.90
N TYR A 129 20.69 9.69 10.36
CA TYR A 129 19.54 9.40 9.52
C TYR A 129 19.98 8.78 8.21
N ARG A 130 19.56 7.53 7.96
CA ARG A 130 19.93 6.75 6.76
C ARG A 130 21.43 6.76 6.46
N GLN A 131 22.28 6.68 7.49
CA GLN A 131 23.73 6.63 7.35
C GLN A 131 24.35 7.84 6.59
N GLY A 132 23.71 9.00 6.66
CA GLY A 132 24.19 10.23 6.01
C GLY A 132 23.64 10.43 4.60
N GLU A 133 22.74 9.57 4.15
CA GLU A 133 21.98 9.74 2.90
C GLU A 133 20.99 10.90 3.03
N GLY A 134 21.48 12.11 2.77
CA GLY A 134 20.70 13.35 2.83
C GLY A 134 19.75 13.56 1.65
N LEU A 135 19.31 14.82 1.48
CA LEU A 135 18.39 15.23 0.41
C LEU A 135 18.88 14.83 -0.99
N GLN A 136 20.19 14.87 -1.23
CA GLN A 136 20.77 14.53 -2.53
C GLN A 136 20.58 13.06 -2.88
N TRP A 137 20.79 12.15 -1.93
CA TRP A 137 20.50 10.73 -2.12
C TRP A 137 19.02 10.49 -2.40
N LEU A 138 18.14 11.16 -1.65
CA LEU A 138 16.69 11.06 -1.82
C LEU A 138 16.24 11.50 -3.22
N ILE A 139 16.78 12.61 -3.71
CA ILE A 139 16.52 13.11 -5.06
C ILE A 139 17.04 12.11 -6.11
N GLN A 140 18.26 11.60 -5.95
CA GLN A 140 18.84 10.60 -6.85
C GLN A 140 18.00 9.31 -6.88
N HIS A 141 17.53 8.84 -5.72
CA HIS A 141 16.71 7.64 -5.63
C HIS A 141 15.34 7.82 -6.30
N ARG A 142 14.73 9.00 -6.15
CA ARG A 142 13.50 9.37 -6.87
C ARG A 142 13.73 9.45 -8.39
N PHE A 143 14.82 10.07 -8.81
CA PHE A 143 15.18 10.13 -10.24
C PHE A 143 15.43 8.76 -10.83
N SER A 144 16.13 7.86 -10.11
CA SER A 144 16.32 6.48 -10.55
C SER A 144 14.98 5.81 -10.87
N GLY A 145 13.99 5.92 -9.98
CA GLY A 145 12.64 5.40 -10.24
C GLY A 145 11.96 6.03 -11.46
N LEU A 146 12.08 7.35 -11.62
CA LEU A 146 11.49 8.08 -12.75
C LEU A 146 12.18 7.75 -14.10
N PHE A 147 13.49 7.49 -14.09
CA PHE A 147 14.23 6.98 -15.25
C PHE A 147 13.81 5.56 -15.59
N SER A 148 13.73 4.66 -14.59
CA SER A 148 13.26 3.28 -14.79
C SER A 148 11.82 3.22 -15.33
N ALA A 149 10.96 4.16 -14.90
CA ALA A 149 9.60 4.31 -15.41
C ALA A 149 9.51 4.99 -16.79
N LYS A 150 10.66 5.35 -17.42
CA LYS A 150 10.73 6.06 -18.71
C LYS A 150 9.97 7.40 -18.72
N LEU A 151 9.87 8.06 -17.56
CA LEU A 151 9.26 9.38 -17.42
C LEU A 151 10.28 10.51 -17.60
N LEU A 152 11.54 10.23 -17.28
CA LEU A 152 12.67 11.14 -17.47
C LEU A 152 13.71 10.54 -18.42
N PHE A 153 14.49 11.40 -19.05
CA PHE A 153 15.72 11.05 -19.76
C PHE A 153 16.80 12.10 -19.50
N GLN A 154 18.06 11.73 -19.67
CA GLN A 154 19.19 12.64 -19.47
C GLN A 154 19.81 12.99 -20.83
N GLU A 155 19.92 14.28 -21.11
CA GLU A 155 20.53 14.79 -22.33
C GLU A 155 21.48 15.95 -21.98
N LYS A 156 22.74 15.88 -22.43
CA LYS A 156 23.77 16.92 -22.21
C LYS A 156 23.85 17.40 -20.75
N ASN A 157 23.86 16.45 -19.81
CA ASN A 157 23.89 16.70 -18.37
C ASN A 157 22.66 17.43 -17.79
N LYS A 158 21.54 17.47 -18.53
CA LYS A 158 20.25 17.99 -18.10
C LYS A 158 19.25 16.84 -17.97
N ILE A 159 18.36 16.95 -16.98
CA ILE A 159 17.27 16.00 -16.77
C ILE A 159 16.02 16.56 -17.45
N CYS A 160 15.47 15.81 -18.41
CA CYS A 160 14.34 16.20 -19.24
C CYS A 160 13.17 15.22 -19.07
N LEU A 161 11.93 15.69 -19.27
CA LEU A 161 10.74 14.83 -19.35
C LEU A 161 10.70 14.10 -20.68
N THR A 162 10.38 12.81 -20.70
CA THR A 162 10.21 12.09 -21.97
C THR A 162 9.07 12.70 -22.79
N PRO A 163 9.20 12.81 -24.13
CA PRO A 163 8.27 13.56 -24.97
C PRO A 163 6.81 13.10 -24.85
N PHE A 164 6.60 11.80 -24.63
CA PHE A 164 5.27 11.20 -24.53
C PHE A 164 4.89 10.88 -23.09
N PHE A 165 5.45 9.82 -22.49
CA PHE A 165 5.04 9.33 -21.17
C PHE A 165 5.23 10.37 -20.05
N GLY A 166 6.37 11.04 -20.00
CA GLY A 166 6.64 12.11 -19.03
C GLY A 166 5.65 13.26 -19.16
N ASN A 167 5.48 13.79 -20.37
CA ASN A 167 4.55 14.89 -20.63
C ASN A 167 3.08 14.53 -20.35
N CYS A 168 2.62 13.33 -20.75
CA CYS A 168 1.27 12.87 -20.46
C CYS A 168 1.02 12.79 -18.95
N THR A 169 1.96 12.23 -18.20
CA THR A 169 1.87 12.12 -16.73
C THR A 169 1.74 13.51 -16.08
N VAL A 170 2.54 14.48 -16.52
CA VAL A 170 2.48 15.86 -16.01
C VAL A 170 1.14 16.54 -16.37
N LYS A 171 0.62 16.34 -17.59
CA LYS A 171 -0.68 16.89 -18.00
C LYS A 171 -1.82 16.33 -17.16
N ILE A 172 -1.84 15.02 -16.93
CA ILE A 172 -2.82 14.35 -16.08
C ILE A 172 -2.73 14.91 -14.65
N TYR A 173 -1.52 15.03 -14.10
CA TYR A 173 -1.34 15.60 -12.77
C TYR A 173 -1.83 17.05 -12.65
N LYS A 174 -1.56 17.90 -13.65
CA LYS A 174 -2.09 19.28 -13.70
C LYS A 174 -3.62 19.31 -13.78
N LEU A 175 -4.23 18.38 -14.52
CA LEU A 175 -5.68 18.24 -14.57
C LEU A 175 -6.25 17.91 -13.19
N PHE A 176 -5.63 16.98 -12.45
CA PHE A 176 -6.03 16.66 -11.08
C PHE A 176 -5.89 17.86 -10.14
N ILE A 177 -4.78 18.61 -10.19
CA ILE A 177 -4.64 19.82 -9.38
C ILE A 177 -5.80 20.79 -9.62
N LEU A 178 -6.18 20.98 -10.89
CA LEU A 178 -7.25 21.89 -11.28
C LEU A 178 -8.63 21.38 -10.84
N MET A 179 -8.90 20.10 -11.04
CA MET A 179 -10.17 19.47 -10.66
C MET A 179 -10.40 19.46 -9.14
N PHE A 180 -9.35 19.23 -8.36
CA PHE A 180 -9.45 19.09 -6.90
C PHE A 180 -8.99 20.33 -6.13
N ASN A 181 -8.69 21.44 -6.83
CA ASN A 181 -8.18 22.69 -6.27
C ASN A 181 -7.01 22.48 -5.29
N LEU A 182 -6.09 21.57 -5.64
CA LEU A 182 -4.97 21.21 -4.78
C LEU A 182 -3.93 22.33 -4.77
N LYS A 183 -3.22 22.47 -3.64
CA LYS A 183 -2.08 23.39 -3.56
C LYS A 183 -1.06 23.03 -4.64
N LYS A 184 -0.71 24.00 -5.49
CA LYS A 184 0.37 23.84 -6.47
C LYS A 184 1.68 23.64 -5.71
N THR A 185 2.28 22.47 -5.83
CA THR A 185 3.63 22.17 -5.33
C THR A 185 4.54 22.01 -6.55
N GLY A 186 5.44 22.96 -6.75
CA GLY A 186 6.35 23.03 -7.90
C GLY A 186 6.73 24.47 -8.21
#